data_AF-A0A2N3CJS9-F1
#
_entry.id   AF-A0A2N3CJS9-F1
#
_cell.length_a   1.000
_cell.length_b   1.000
_cell.length_c   1.000
_cell.angle_alpha   90.00
_cell.angle_beta   90.00
_cell.angle_gamma   90.00
#
_symmetry.space_group_name_H-M   'P 1'
#
loop_
_entity.id
_entity.type
_entity.pdbx_description
1 polymer ?
#
loop_
_entity_poly.entity_id
_entity_poly.type
_entity_poly.pdbx_seq_one_letter_code
_entity_poly.pdbx_strand_id
1 'polypeptide(L)'
;MSRSAVCLALLVAGCNTLGPGHGYPLPLVVQVEDSTFRVYHDGTRAVAIRINPDFNPRAGKIFSHARRAMEQASGCRVLPSTLEGDMTMIRADLICP
;
A
#
# COMPACT_ATOMS: atom_id res chain seq x y z
N MET A 1 4.94 -19.75 33.71
CA MET A 1 4.14 -19.19 32.61
C MET A 1 3.54 -20.32 31.79
N SER A 2 2.21 -20.32 31.61
CA SER A 2 1.47 -21.41 30.94
C SER A 2 1.87 -21.54 29.46
N ARG A 3 2.17 -22.77 29.01
CA ARG A 3 2.45 -23.12 27.60
C ARG A 3 1.37 -22.60 26.65
N SER A 4 0.13 -22.50 27.11
CA SER A 4 -1.01 -21.98 26.34
C SER A 4 -0.89 -20.50 26.00
N ALA A 5 -0.25 -19.69 26.87
CA ALA A 5 -0.04 -18.27 26.59
C ALA A 5 1.02 -18.04 25.50
N VAL A 6 2.01 -18.94 25.41
CA VAL A 6 3.06 -18.90 24.39
C VAL A 6 2.50 -19.22 23.00
N CYS A 7 1.67 -20.26 22.88
CA CYS A 7 1.04 -20.61 21.60
C CYS A 7 0.10 -19.51 21.08
N LEU A 8 -0.63 -18.84 21.98
CA LEU A 8 -1.51 -17.73 21.60
C LEU A 8 -0.72 -16.50 21.15
N ALA A 9 0.44 -16.22 21.76
CA ALA A 9 1.31 -15.11 21.35
C ALA A 9 1.96 -15.33 19.97
N LEU A 10 2.27 -16.59 19.60
CA LEU A 10 2.83 -16.95 18.29
C LEU A 10 1.84 -16.77 17.13
N LEU A 11 0.54 -16.89 17.38
CA LEU A 11 -0.50 -16.68 16.35
C LEU A 11 -0.70 -15.19 15.99
N VAL A 12 -0.23 -14.26 16.84
CA VAL A 12 -0.37 -12.80 16.64
C VAL A 12 0.90 -12.17 16.06
N ALA A 13 2.00 -12.94 15.92
CA ALA A 13 3.20 -12.52 15.22
C ALA A 13 2.92 -12.49 13.71
N GLY A 14 2.43 -11.33 13.25
CA GLY A 14 1.71 -11.16 11.99
C GLY A 14 2.46 -11.51 10.71
N CYS A 15 1.68 -11.88 9.70
CA CYS A 15 2.09 -11.99 8.32
C CYS A 15 2.44 -10.59 7.80
N ASN A 16 3.72 -10.21 7.88
CA ASN A 16 4.20 -8.96 7.30
C ASN A 16 4.20 -9.11 5.77
N THR A 17 3.35 -8.36 5.09
CA THR A 17 3.37 -8.29 3.62
C THR A 17 4.73 -7.71 3.19
N LEU A 18 5.55 -8.53 2.52
CA LEU A 18 6.75 -8.05 1.85
C LEU A 18 6.37 -6.99 0.81
N GLY A 19 7.19 -5.94 0.70
CA GLY A 19 7.02 -4.88 -0.29
C GLY A 19 7.11 -5.39 -1.74
N PRO A 20 6.95 -4.51 -2.74
CA PRO A 20 7.45 -4.85 -4.08
C PRO A 20 8.93 -5.22 -3.93
N GLY A 21 9.41 -6.19 -4.73
CA GLY A 21 10.76 -6.74 -4.60
C GLY A 21 11.88 -5.69 -4.66
N HIS A 22 13.13 -6.15 -4.63
CA HIS A 22 14.31 -5.29 -4.67
C HIS A 22 14.22 -4.22 -5.79
N GLY A 23 14.59 -2.98 -5.47
CA GLY A 23 14.65 -1.87 -6.46
C GLY A 23 13.96 -0.58 -6.02
N TYR A 24 13.07 -0.62 -5.02
CA TYR A 24 12.44 0.59 -4.49
C TYR A 24 13.18 1.17 -3.26
N PRO A 25 13.20 2.50 -3.11
CA PRO A 25 13.53 3.16 -1.84
C PRO A 25 12.61 2.73 -0.69
N LEU A 26 12.95 3.16 0.53
CA LEU A 26 12.07 2.96 1.68
C LEU A 26 10.70 3.60 1.42
N PRO A 27 9.60 2.89 1.78
CA PRO A 27 8.27 3.37 1.49
C PRO A 27 7.82 4.44 2.47
N LEU A 28 6.92 5.31 2.01
CA LEU A 28 6.17 6.22 2.88
C LEU A 28 4.84 5.58 3.26
N VAL A 29 4.45 5.74 4.52
CA VAL A 29 3.10 5.38 4.97
C VAL A 29 2.20 6.59 4.78
N VAL A 30 1.16 6.44 3.99
CA VAL A 30 0.22 7.51 3.64
C VAL A 30 -1.19 7.06 3.98
N GLN A 31 -1.88 7.87 4.78
CA GLN A 31 -3.28 7.67 5.09
C GLN A 31 -4.13 8.59 4.20
N VAL A 32 -5.09 7.98 3.51
CA VAL A 32 -6.11 8.68 2.72
C VAL A 32 -7.47 8.24 3.25
N GLU A 33 -8.10 9.14 3.99
CA GLU A 33 -9.37 8.88 4.68
C GLU A 33 -9.25 7.65 5.60
N ASP A 34 -10.00 6.58 5.32
CA ASP A 34 -10.01 5.34 6.08
C ASP A 34 -9.11 4.24 5.48
N SER A 35 -8.30 4.58 4.47
CA SER A 35 -7.37 3.67 3.83
C SER A 35 -5.92 4.09 4.12
N THR A 36 -5.11 3.15 4.57
CA THR A 36 -3.69 3.36 4.87
C THR A 36 -2.85 2.53 3.90
N PHE A 37 -1.93 3.20 3.20
CA PHE A 37 -1.05 2.59 2.22
C PHE A 37 0.40 2.73 2.61
N ARG A 38 1.17 1.68 2.34
CA ARG A 38 2.63 1.74 2.22
C ARG A 38 2.95 1.97 0.75
N VAL A 39 3.51 3.14 0.44
CA VAL A 39 3.76 3.59 -0.93
C VAL A 39 5.24 3.54 -1.23
N TYR A 40 5.59 2.81 -2.27
CA TYR A 40 6.93 2.75 -2.86
C TYR A 40 6.91 3.54 -4.17
N HIS A 41 7.97 4.28 -4.48
CA HIS A 41 8.12 4.89 -5.79
C HIS A 41 9.60 5.10 -6.14
N ASP A 42 9.92 5.14 -7.42
CA ASP A 42 11.27 5.43 -7.94
C ASP A 42 11.33 6.73 -8.77
N GLY A 43 10.24 7.49 -8.80
CA GLY A 43 10.09 8.71 -9.60
C GLY A 43 9.50 8.48 -10.99
N THR A 44 9.40 7.23 -11.44
CA THR A 44 8.74 6.86 -12.71
C THR A 44 7.54 5.94 -12.49
N ARG A 45 7.58 5.10 -11.45
CA ARG A 45 6.48 4.22 -11.07
C ARG A 45 6.22 4.31 -9.57
N ALA A 46 4.97 4.11 -9.20
CA ALA A 46 4.53 4.00 -7.82
C ALA A 46 3.78 2.68 -7.57
N VAL A 47 3.96 2.13 -6.38
CA VAL A 47 3.26 0.94 -5.87
C VAL A 47 2.66 1.27 -4.51
N ALA A 48 1.35 1.21 -4.39
CA ALA A 48 0.63 1.41 -3.14
C ALA A 48 0.10 0.06 -2.62
N ILE A 49 0.60 -0.36 -1.46
CA ILE A 49 0.12 -1.56 -0.77
C ILE A 49 -0.78 -1.13 0.39
N ARG A 50 -2.04 -1.57 0.40
CA ARG A 50 -2.95 -1.31 1.51
C ARG A 50 -2.53 -2.14 2.74
N ILE A 51 -2.38 -1.49 3.89
CA ILE A 51 -1.88 -2.12 5.13
C ILE A 51 -2.88 -2.13 6.29
N ASN A 52 -4.10 -1.63 6.08
CA ASN A 52 -5.19 -1.74 7.05
C ASN A 52 -6.30 -2.68 6.55
N PRO A 53 -6.99 -3.38 7.47
CA PRO A 53 -8.16 -4.17 7.14
C PRO A 53 -9.33 -3.27 6.72
N ASP A 54 -10.11 -3.73 5.74
CA ASP A 54 -11.37 -3.14 5.32
C ASP A 54 -12.39 -4.29 5.15
N PHE A 55 -13.51 -4.20 5.86
CA PHE A 55 -14.54 -5.25 5.89
C PHE A 55 -15.50 -5.18 4.69
N ASN A 56 -15.53 -4.06 3.95
CA ASN A 56 -16.37 -3.91 2.77
C ASN A 56 -15.66 -3.07 1.68
N PRO A 57 -14.53 -3.58 1.14
CA PRO A 57 -13.72 -2.82 0.21
C PRO A 57 -14.42 -2.65 -1.14
N ARG A 58 -14.50 -1.40 -1.61
CA ARG A 58 -15.02 -1.06 -2.95
C ARG A 58 -13.87 -0.66 -3.86
N ALA A 59 -13.71 -1.38 -4.97
CA ALA A 59 -12.58 -1.17 -5.89
C ALA A 59 -12.40 0.29 -6.32
N GLY A 60 -13.45 0.97 -6.79
CA GLY A 60 -13.36 2.38 -7.21
C GLY A 60 -12.88 3.32 -6.10
N LYS A 61 -13.31 3.10 -4.85
CA LYS A 61 -12.85 3.86 -3.68
C LYS A 61 -11.37 3.59 -3.43
N ILE A 62 -10.98 2.32 -3.34
CA ILE A 62 -9.60 1.92 -3.02
C ILE A 62 -8.62 2.39 -4.10
N PHE A 63 -8.98 2.29 -5.38
CA PHE A 63 -8.18 2.81 -6.50
C PHE A 63 -8.04 4.33 -6.44
N SER A 64 -9.12 5.05 -6.12
CA SER A 64 -9.07 6.50 -5.93
C SER A 64 -8.17 6.91 -4.75
N HIS A 65 -8.25 6.20 -3.63
CA HIS A 65 -7.42 6.45 -2.46
C HIS A 65 -5.95 6.12 -2.74
N ALA A 66 -5.68 5.01 -3.41
CA ALA A 66 -4.32 4.63 -3.81
C ALA A 66 -3.69 5.67 -4.74
N ARG A 67 -4.43 6.18 -5.75
CA ARG A 67 -3.96 7.28 -6.60
C ARG A 67 -3.53 8.49 -5.77
N ARG A 68 -4.39 8.93 -4.84
CA ARG A 68 -4.08 10.07 -3.95
C ARG A 68 -2.85 9.79 -3.08
N ALA A 69 -2.72 8.58 -2.55
CA ALA A 69 -1.59 8.18 -1.73
C ALA A 69 -0.28 8.19 -2.53
N MET A 70 -0.29 7.70 -3.78
CA MET A 70 0.86 7.75 -4.69
C MET A 70 1.27 9.19 -5.00
N GLU A 71 0.30 10.06 -5.31
CA GLU A 71 0.56 11.49 -5.59
C GLU A 71 1.14 12.21 -4.37
N GLN A 72 0.63 11.92 -3.17
CA GLN A 72 1.15 12.49 -1.91
C GLN A 72 2.55 12.00 -1.56
N ALA A 73 2.83 10.70 -1.73
CA ALA A 73 4.15 10.13 -1.40
C ALA A 73 5.23 10.60 -2.37
N SER A 74 4.93 10.64 -3.67
CA SER A 74 5.90 10.96 -4.72
C SER A 74 6.03 12.46 -5.00
N GLY A 75 4.99 13.26 -4.72
CA GLY A 75 4.88 14.64 -5.20
C GLY A 75 4.58 14.77 -6.70
N CYS A 76 4.42 13.65 -7.41
CA CYS A 76 4.17 13.60 -8.85
C CYS A 76 2.69 13.30 -9.15
N ARG A 77 2.29 13.42 -10.42
CA ARG A 77 0.94 13.05 -10.87
C ARG A 77 0.93 11.59 -11.31
N VAL A 78 -0.14 10.86 -11.00
CA VAL A 78 -0.33 9.52 -11.56
C VAL A 78 -0.90 9.61 -12.98
N LEU A 79 -0.38 8.82 -13.91
CA LEU A 79 -0.92 8.69 -15.26
C LEU A 79 -2.24 7.88 -15.22
N PRO A 80 -3.41 8.50 -15.49
CA PRO A 80 -4.71 7.90 -15.15
C PRO A 80 -4.98 6.53 -15.80
N SER A 81 -4.45 6.28 -16.99
CA SER A 81 -4.63 5.04 -17.75
C SER A 81 -3.74 3.88 -17.29
N THR A 82 -2.89 4.09 -16.26
CA THR A 82 -1.90 3.09 -15.80
C THR A 82 -2.21 2.52 -14.42
N LEU A 83 -3.31 2.95 -13.79
CA LEU A 83 -3.75 2.39 -12.52
C LEU A 83 -4.22 0.94 -12.70
N GLU A 84 -3.43 0.01 -12.18
CA GLU A 84 -3.64 -1.43 -12.36
C GLU A 84 -3.31 -2.23 -11.09
N GLY A 85 -3.70 -3.50 -11.08
CA GLY A 85 -3.49 -4.42 -9.96
C GLY A 85 -4.80 -4.82 -9.29
N ASP A 86 -4.75 -5.06 -7.99
CA ASP A 86 -5.91 -5.43 -7.17
C ASP A 86 -6.09 -4.45 -6.00
N MET A 87 -7.12 -4.62 -5.18
CA MET A 87 -7.40 -3.67 -4.08
C MET A 87 -6.30 -3.65 -3.00
N THR A 88 -5.47 -4.68 -2.92
CA THR A 88 -4.39 -4.82 -1.93
C THR A 88 -3.09 -4.20 -2.41
N MET A 89 -2.74 -4.40 -3.69
CA MET A 89 -1.54 -3.84 -4.31
C MET A 89 -1.89 -3.20 -5.65
N ILE A 90 -1.72 -1.88 -5.71
CA ILE A 90 -2.02 -1.07 -6.89
C ILE A 90 -0.73 -0.44 -7.40
N ARG A 91 -0.55 -0.42 -8.71
CA ARG A 91 0.61 0.19 -9.38
C ARG A 91 0.15 1.23 -10.39
N ALA A 92 0.99 2.21 -10.64
CA ALA A 92 0.78 3.18 -11.70
C ALA A 92 2.08 3.88 -12.08
N ASP A 93 2.13 4.40 -13.31
CA ASP A 93 3.22 5.27 -13.76
C ASP A 93 3.01 6.71 -13.27
N LEU A 94 4.12 7.41 -13.03
CA LEU A 94 4.17 8.78 -12.54
C LEU A 94 4.63 9.73 -13.65
N ILE A 95 4.09 10.95 -13.62
CA ILE A 95 4.56 12.11 -14.36
C ILE A 95 5.08 13.11 -13.33
N CYS A 96 6.40 13.20 -13.23
CA CYS A 96 7.10 14.18 -12.39
C CYS A 96 7.50 15.41 -13.23
N PRO A 97 7.48 16.62 -12.62
CA PRO A 97 7.91 17.85 -13.28
C PRO A 97 9.42 17.87 -13.58
#